data_AF-A0A7S4PE51-F1
#
_entry.id   AF-A0A7S4PE51-F1
#
_cell.length_a   1.000
_cell.length_b   1.000
_cell.length_c   1.000
_cell.angle_alpha   90.00
_cell.angle_beta   90.00
_cell.angle_gamma   90.00
#
_symmetry.space_group_name_H-M   'P 1'
#
loop_
_entity.id
_entity.type
_entity.pdbx_description
1 polymer ?
#
loop_
_entity_poly.entity_id
_entity_poly.type
_entity_poly.pdbx_seq_one_letter_code
_entity_poly.pdbx_strand_id
1 'polypeptide(L)'
;DIEFALDACAAPGNKTTHLSALMGNRGKIVALDINQDRVKLLQETVEKMGASNITVMKKDFLSVSAKVKPFSHVQGILLDPSCSGSGIVGREERMDAKSKEKEEERLQRLCAFQKKALLHALSFPNVRRVVYSTCSIHQQENEDVVESCLEARK
;
A
#
# COMPACT_ATOMS: atom_id res chain seq x y z
N ASP A 1 10.32 -3.41 19.04
CA ASP A 1 9.27 -2.79 18.20
C ASP A 1 9.75 -2.54 16.78
N ILE A 2 8.86 -2.13 15.87
CA ILE A 2 9.22 -1.68 14.51
C ILE A 2 9.71 -0.23 14.65
N GLU A 3 10.95 0.04 14.29
CA GLU A 3 11.55 1.38 14.35
C GLU A 3 11.61 2.07 12.99
N PHE A 4 11.56 1.29 11.90
CA PHE A 4 11.51 1.80 10.54
C PHE A 4 10.42 1.10 9.75
N ALA A 5 9.36 1.84 9.44
CA ALA A 5 8.26 1.40 8.60
C ALA A 5 8.26 2.09 7.23
N LEU A 6 7.62 1.42 6.27
CA LEU A 6 7.36 1.92 4.93
C LEU A 6 5.88 1.78 4.63
N ASP A 7 5.23 2.87 4.23
CA ASP A 7 3.90 2.86 3.64
C ASP A 7 4.05 2.95 2.11
N ALA A 8 3.69 1.87 1.43
CA ALA A 8 3.96 1.66 0.01
C ALA A 8 3.00 2.42 -0.93
N CYS A 9 1.80 2.78 -0.45
CA CYS A 9 0.74 3.41 -1.23
C CYS A 9 -0.01 4.42 -0.34
N ALA A 10 0.73 5.42 0.13
CA ALA A 10 0.40 6.16 1.34
C ALA A 10 -0.72 7.18 1.19
N ALA A 11 -0.89 7.80 0.01
CA ALA A 11 -1.83 8.90 -0.12
C ALA A 11 -3.29 8.43 -0.04
N PRO A 12 -4.18 9.16 0.65
CA PRO A 12 -4.02 10.53 1.12
C PRO A 12 -3.38 10.70 2.51
N GLY A 13 -2.95 9.62 3.16
CA GLY A 13 -2.17 9.69 4.41
C GLY A 13 -2.86 9.22 5.67
N ASN A 14 -4.15 8.84 5.63
CA ASN A 14 -4.90 8.42 6.81
C ASN A 14 -4.26 7.23 7.55
N LYS A 15 -3.82 6.21 6.82
CA LYS A 15 -3.17 5.03 7.42
C LYS A 15 -1.75 5.36 7.86
N THR A 16 -1.04 6.18 7.10
CA THR A 16 0.32 6.64 7.40
C THR A 16 0.38 7.43 8.71
N THR A 17 -0.53 8.39 8.91
CA THR A 17 -0.58 9.21 10.14
C THR A 17 -1.07 8.40 11.33
N HIS A 18 -2.02 7.47 11.12
CA HIS A 18 -2.39 6.52 12.16
C HIS A 18 -1.22 5.63 12.59
N LEU A 19 -0.42 5.13 11.63
CA LEU A 19 0.81 4.38 11.94
C LEU A 19 1.81 5.22 12.75
N SER A 20 1.98 6.50 12.42
CA SER A 20 2.80 7.43 13.21
C SER A 20 2.30 7.57 14.65
N ALA A 21 0.98 7.72 14.84
CA ALA A 21 0.36 7.80 16.16
C ALA A 21 0.61 6.51 16.98
N LEU A 22 0.47 5.33 16.36
CA LEU A 22 0.77 4.03 17.00
C LEU A 22 2.25 3.89 17.36
N MET A 23 3.15 4.47 16.56
CA MET A 23 4.59 4.53 16.84
C MET A 23 4.95 5.63 17.86
N GLY A 24 3.95 6.34 18.42
CA GLY A 24 4.16 7.42 19.37
C GLY A 24 4.99 8.57 18.80
N ASN A 25 4.88 8.83 17.50
CA ASN A 25 5.66 9.80 16.75
C ASN A 25 7.20 9.59 16.88
N ARG A 26 7.64 8.33 17.07
CA ARG A 26 9.05 7.93 17.15
C ARG A 26 9.45 7.04 15.98
N GLY A 27 10.74 6.77 15.84
CA GLY A 27 11.28 5.97 14.75
C GLY A 27 11.18 6.72 13.41
N LYS A 28 11.02 5.96 12.33
CA LYS A 28 10.95 6.50 10.96
C LYS A 28 9.85 5.81 10.16
N ILE A 29 9.07 6.61 9.44
CA ILE A 29 8.13 6.15 8.43
C ILE A 29 8.51 6.79 7.11
N VAL A 30 8.66 6.00 6.04
CA VAL A 30 8.71 6.52 4.67
C VAL A 30 7.36 6.28 4.03
N ALA A 31 6.75 7.30 3.45
CA ALA A 31 5.43 7.26 2.85
C ALA A 31 5.53 7.54 1.36
N LEU A 32 5.17 6.55 0.53
CA LEU A 32 5.34 6.60 -0.92
C LEU A 32 4.00 6.75 -1.63
N ASP A 33 3.96 7.59 -2.66
CA ASP A 33 2.91 7.54 -3.69
C ASP A 33 3.50 7.96 -5.04
N ILE A 34 2.95 7.43 -6.13
CA ILE A 34 3.44 7.71 -7.48
C ILE A 34 2.84 9.01 -8.05
N ASN A 35 1.66 9.41 -7.59
CA ASN A 35 0.92 10.54 -8.13
C ASN A 35 1.28 11.84 -7.38
N GLN A 36 1.75 12.86 -8.11
CA GLN A 36 2.23 14.10 -7.52
C GLN A 36 1.16 14.87 -6.73
N ASP A 37 -0.08 14.89 -7.19
CA ASP A 37 -1.16 15.62 -6.52
C ASP A 37 -1.62 14.89 -5.26
N ARG A 38 -1.65 13.55 -5.31
CA ARG A 38 -1.87 12.72 -4.13
C ARG A 38 -0.74 12.87 -3.10
N VAL A 39 0.51 13.02 -3.54
CA VAL A 39 1.66 13.31 -2.67
C VAL A 39 1.50 14.66 -1.95
N LYS A 40 1.01 15.70 -2.64
CA LYS A 40 0.74 17.01 -1.99
C LYS A 40 -0.31 16.87 -0.88
N LEU A 41 -1.42 16.19 -1.17
CA LEU A 41 -2.47 15.93 -0.17
C LEU A 41 -1.96 15.11 1.02
N LEU A 42 -1.08 14.13 0.76
CA LEU A 42 -0.40 13.37 1.80
C LEU A 42 0.49 14.27 2.67
N GLN A 43 1.26 15.18 2.08
CA GLN A 43 2.08 16.14 2.83
C GLN A 43 1.24 17.05 3.72
N GLU A 44 0.16 17.62 3.18
CA GLU A 44 -0.80 18.45 3.93
C GLU A 44 -1.41 17.68 5.11
N THR A 45 -1.78 16.41 4.89
CA THR A 45 -2.34 15.54 5.93
C THR A 45 -1.32 15.24 7.02
N VAL A 46 -0.07 14.93 6.65
CA VAL A 46 1.03 14.68 7.61
C VAL A 46 1.32 15.91 8.46
N GLU A 47 1.37 17.10 7.84
CA GLU A 47 1.59 18.37 8.53
C GLU A 47 0.45 18.69 9.48
N LYS A 48 -0.80 18.59 9.01
CA LYS A 48 -2.01 18.83 9.82
C LYS A 48 -2.09 17.92 11.05
N MET A 49 -1.60 16.69 10.94
CA MET A 49 -1.60 15.72 12.04
C MET A 49 -0.38 15.84 12.97
N GLY A 50 0.58 16.73 12.67
CA GLY A 50 1.78 16.91 13.50
C GLY A 50 2.73 15.71 13.52
N ALA A 51 2.67 14.84 12.51
CA ALA A 51 3.45 13.61 12.46
C ALA A 51 4.88 13.87 11.92
N SER A 52 5.83 14.06 12.84
CA SER A 52 7.21 14.48 12.53
C SER A 52 8.14 13.34 12.14
N ASN A 53 7.76 12.09 12.40
CA ASN A 53 8.53 10.90 12.03
C ASN A 53 8.26 10.39 10.59
N ILE A 54 7.42 11.07 9.80
CA ILE A 54 7.07 10.67 8.43
C ILE A 54 7.91 11.46 7.40
N THR A 55 8.55 10.74 6.49
CA THR A 55 9.16 11.29 5.27
C THR A 55 8.29 10.93 4.06
N VAL A 56 7.68 11.92 3.42
CA VAL A 56 6.89 11.72 2.20
C VAL A 56 7.79 11.75 0.97
N MET A 57 7.61 10.80 0.04
CA MET A 57 8.37 10.74 -1.21
C MET A 57 7.46 10.40 -2.39
N LYS A 58 7.57 11.16 -3.49
CA LYS A 58 7.00 10.74 -4.77
C LYS A 58 7.86 9.64 -5.37
N LYS A 59 7.39 8.40 -5.31
CA LYS A 59 8.12 7.24 -5.83
C LYS A 59 7.18 6.07 -6.10
N ASP A 60 7.45 5.33 -7.17
CA ASP A 60 6.83 4.03 -7.38
C ASP A 60 7.43 3.02 -6.37
N PHE A 61 6.58 2.39 -5.58
CA PHE A 61 7.01 1.37 -4.63
C PHE A 61 7.74 0.21 -5.32
N LEU A 62 7.29 -0.22 -6.50
CA LEU A 62 7.94 -1.31 -7.24
C LEU A 62 9.34 -0.95 -7.76
N SER A 63 9.67 0.35 -7.80
CA SER A 63 11.00 0.83 -8.19
C SER A 63 11.94 0.99 -6.98
N VAL A 64 11.49 0.68 -5.77
CA VAL A 64 12.32 0.76 -4.56
C VAL A 64 13.25 -0.45 -4.50
N SER A 65 14.55 -0.22 -4.36
CA SER A 65 15.47 -1.35 -4.17
C SER A 65 15.48 -1.79 -2.71
N ALA A 66 14.84 -2.93 -2.45
CA ALA A 66 14.70 -3.55 -1.13
C ALA A 66 16.03 -3.82 -0.42
N LYS A 67 17.13 -3.98 -1.17
CA LYS A 67 18.47 -4.31 -0.64
C LYS A 67 19.40 -3.11 -0.49
N VAL A 68 18.96 -1.91 -0.87
CA VAL A 68 19.78 -0.70 -0.86
C VAL A 68 19.35 0.22 0.29
N LYS A 69 20.33 0.86 0.95
CA LYS A 69 20.05 1.84 2.01
C LYS A 69 19.28 3.05 1.44
N PRO A 70 18.34 3.63 2.21
CA PRO A 70 17.96 3.24 3.56
C PRO A 70 16.97 2.07 3.62
N PHE A 71 16.35 1.70 2.49
CA PHE A 71 15.24 0.74 2.42
C PHE A 71 15.57 -0.67 2.91
N SER A 72 16.84 -1.09 2.82
CA SER A 72 17.31 -2.35 3.40
C SER A 72 17.06 -2.48 4.90
N HIS A 73 16.85 -1.37 5.63
CA HIS A 73 16.59 -1.37 7.07
C HIS A 73 15.10 -1.32 7.45
N VAL A 74 14.19 -1.32 6.47
CA VAL A 74 12.74 -1.37 6.75
C VAL A 74 12.41 -2.67 7.49
N GLN A 75 11.65 -2.54 8.58
CA GLN A 75 11.23 -3.63 9.46
C GLN A 75 9.73 -3.92 9.37
N GLY A 76 8.93 -2.93 9.00
CA GLY A 76 7.50 -3.03 8.79
C GLY A 76 7.06 -2.43 7.46
N ILE A 77 6.16 -3.10 6.75
CA ILE A 77 5.54 -2.54 5.54
C ILE A 77 4.03 -2.52 5.70
N LEU A 78 3.44 -1.36 5.46
CA LEU A 78 2.02 -1.20 5.20
C LEU A 78 1.81 -1.15 3.69
N LEU A 79 1.05 -2.10 3.17
CA LEU A 79 0.70 -2.22 1.76
C LEU A 79 -0.82 -2.17 1.61
N ASP A 80 -1.32 -0.97 1.34
CA ASP A 80 -2.72 -0.69 1.02
C ASP A 80 -2.84 -0.21 -0.44
N PRO A 81 -2.71 -1.11 -1.42
CA PRO A 81 -2.64 -0.75 -2.82
C PRO A 81 -4.02 -0.35 -3.37
N SER A 82 -4.01 0.24 -4.57
CA SER A 82 -5.24 0.46 -5.34
C SER A 82 -6.05 -0.85 -5.47
N CYS A 83 -7.33 -0.77 -5.12
CA CYS A 83 -8.33 -1.83 -5.19
C CYS A 83 -9.46 -1.47 -6.17
N SER A 84 -10.31 -2.44 -6.50
CA SER A 84 -11.58 -2.18 -7.17
C SER A 84 -12.42 -1.18 -6.39
N GLY A 85 -12.38 -1.32 -5.05
CA GLY A 85 -13.19 -0.60 -4.07
C GLY A 85 -14.65 -1.00 -4.07
N SER A 86 -14.93 -2.26 -4.42
CA SER A 86 -16.25 -2.87 -4.35
C SER A 86 -16.85 -2.88 -2.94
N GLY A 87 -16.01 -2.87 -1.90
CA GLY A 87 -16.49 -2.75 -0.51
C GLY A 87 -16.93 -1.35 -0.08
N ILE A 88 -16.85 -0.34 -0.97
CA ILE A 88 -17.28 1.03 -0.67
C ILE A 88 -18.74 1.19 -1.07
N VAL A 89 -19.60 1.44 -0.08
CA VAL A 89 -21.05 1.64 -0.25
C VAL A 89 -21.34 2.70 -1.32
N GLY A 90 -22.23 2.38 -2.27
CA GLY A 90 -22.68 3.29 -3.33
C GLY A 90 -21.83 3.29 -4.61
N ARG A 91 -20.78 2.46 -4.70
CA ARG A 91 -19.94 2.36 -5.91
C ARG A 91 -20.51 1.44 -6.99
N GLU A 92 -21.31 0.44 -6.60
CA GLU A 92 -21.87 -0.59 -7.49
C GLU A 92 -23.09 -0.11 -8.31
N GLU A 93 -23.74 1.00 -7.94
CA GLU A 93 -25.06 1.41 -8.47
C GLU A 93 -25.07 1.94 -9.92
N ARG A 94 -24.02 1.75 -10.74
CA ARG A 94 -23.88 2.47 -12.04
C ARG A 94 -23.42 1.65 -13.24
N MET A 95 -23.64 0.32 -13.30
CA MET A 95 -22.91 -0.52 -14.26
C MET A 95 -23.78 -1.36 -15.22
N ASP A 96 -23.72 -1.02 -16.52
CA ASP A 96 -24.32 -1.76 -17.66
C ASP A 96 -23.44 -2.93 -18.14
N ALA A 97 -23.96 -3.83 -19.00
CA ALA A 97 -23.23 -5.03 -19.46
C ALA A 97 -21.85 -4.76 -20.10
N LYS A 98 -21.70 -3.69 -20.91
CA LYS A 98 -20.39 -3.27 -21.48
C LYS A 98 -19.38 -2.77 -20.44
N SER A 99 -19.87 -2.40 -19.26
CA SER A 99 -19.03 -1.97 -18.15
C SER A 99 -18.50 -3.15 -17.33
N LYS A 100 -19.15 -4.32 -17.40
CA LYS A 100 -18.73 -5.54 -16.69
C LYS A 100 -17.46 -6.17 -17.27
N GLU A 101 -17.34 -6.28 -18.59
CA GLU A 101 -16.09 -6.81 -19.22
C GLU A 101 -14.89 -5.92 -18.91
N LYS A 102 -15.07 -4.60 -18.99
CA LYS A 102 -14.04 -3.62 -18.62
C LYS A 102 -13.68 -3.67 -17.14
N GLU A 103 -14.65 -4.03 -16.30
CA GLU A 103 -14.44 -4.19 -14.87
C GLU A 103 -13.65 -5.44 -14.55
N GLU A 104 -13.96 -6.57 -15.19
CA GLU A 104 -13.21 -7.81 -15.04
C GLU A 104 -11.75 -7.63 -15.49
N GLU A 105 -11.51 -7.01 -16.64
CA GLU A 105 -10.15 -6.68 -17.08
C GLU A 105 -9.43 -5.77 -16.08
N ARG A 106 -10.13 -4.78 -15.52
CA ARG A 106 -9.57 -3.87 -14.51
C ARG A 106 -9.24 -4.64 -13.23
N LEU A 107 -10.13 -5.52 -12.78
CA LEU A 107 -9.94 -6.36 -11.60
C LEU A 107 -8.70 -7.23 -11.75
N GLN A 108 -8.54 -7.90 -12.90
CA GLN A 108 -7.35 -8.70 -13.20
C GLN A 108 -6.06 -7.88 -13.17
N ARG A 109 -6.06 -6.67 -13.75
CA ARG A 109 -4.90 -5.76 -13.69
C ARG A 109 -4.56 -5.33 -12.27
N LEU A 110 -5.57 -5.04 -11.45
CA LEU A 110 -5.40 -4.69 -10.03
C LEU A 110 -4.81 -5.86 -9.25
N CYS A 111 -5.36 -7.07 -9.41
CA CYS A 111 -4.85 -8.29 -8.77
C CYS A 111 -3.39 -8.55 -9.17
N ALA A 112 -3.05 -8.39 -10.46
CA ALA A 112 -1.68 -8.57 -10.94
C ALA A 112 -0.71 -7.54 -10.34
N PHE A 113 -1.14 -6.29 -10.19
CA PHE A 113 -0.35 -5.25 -9.51
C PHE A 113 -0.18 -5.57 -8.01
N GLN A 114 -1.26 -5.94 -7.32
CA GLN A 114 -1.27 -6.28 -5.91
C GLN A 114 -0.32 -7.46 -5.59
N LYS A 115 -0.35 -8.52 -6.41
CA LYS A 115 0.61 -9.65 -6.32
C LYS A 115 2.05 -9.18 -6.45
N LYS A 116 2.36 -8.36 -7.47
CA LYS A 116 3.71 -7.80 -7.65
C LYS A 116 4.15 -6.97 -6.46
N ALA A 117 3.27 -6.11 -5.94
CA ALA A 117 3.57 -5.26 -4.80
C ALA A 117 3.79 -6.07 -3.52
N LEU A 118 2.97 -7.10 -3.27
CA LEU A 118 3.11 -7.95 -2.09
C LEU A 118 4.40 -8.79 -2.15
N LEU A 119 4.70 -9.42 -3.28
CA LEU A 119 5.98 -10.09 -3.49
C LEU A 119 7.17 -9.15 -3.29
N HIS A 120 7.06 -7.91 -3.80
CA HIS A 120 8.09 -6.91 -3.62
C HIS A 120 8.27 -6.54 -2.14
N ALA A 121 7.19 -6.30 -1.39
CA ALA A 121 7.24 -6.04 0.04
C ALA A 121 7.92 -7.18 0.82
N LEU A 122 7.60 -8.43 0.46
CA LEU A 122 8.20 -9.63 1.07
C LEU A 122 9.67 -9.86 0.69
N SER A 123 10.21 -9.11 -0.28
CA SER A 123 11.62 -9.20 -0.70
C SER A 123 12.59 -8.38 0.19
N PHE A 124 12.06 -7.53 1.07
CA PHE A 124 12.87 -6.69 1.96
C PHE A 124 13.52 -7.53 3.06
N PRO A 125 14.86 -7.48 3.21
CA PRO A 125 15.61 -8.48 4.00
C PRO A 125 15.37 -8.38 5.51
N ASN A 126 15.05 -7.19 6.01
CA ASN A 126 14.84 -6.95 7.44
C ASN A 126 13.36 -6.80 7.83
N VAL A 127 12.45 -6.98 6.87
CA VAL A 127 11.01 -6.88 7.14
C VAL A 127 10.55 -8.08 7.97
N ARG A 128 9.94 -7.77 9.10
CA ARG A 128 9.40 -8.74 10.06
C ARG A 128 7.88 -8.83 9.98
N ARG A 129 7.24 -7.79 9.43
CA ARG A 129 5.79 -7.70 9.30
C ARG A 129 5.40 -6.93 8.05
N VAL A 130 4.55 -7.54 7.24
CA VAL A 130 3.84 -6.88 6.14
C VAL A 130 2.36 -6.92 6.48
N VAL A 131 1.69 -5.77 6.41
CA VAL A 131 0.23 -5.69 6.47
C VAL A 131 -0.25 -5.42 5.06
N TYR A 132 -1.00 -6.35 4.50
CA TYR A 132 -1.71 -6.19 3.23
C TYR A 132 -3.18 -5.93 3.52
N SER A 133 -3.74 -4.87 2.94
CA SER A 133 -5.17 -4.57 3.07
C SER A 133 -5.73 -4.07 1.74
N THR A 134 -7.01 -4.35 1.50
CA THR A 134 -7.75 -3.71 0.43
C THR A 134 -9.10 -3.21 0.94
N CYS A 135 -9.76 -2.44 0.09
CA CYS A 135 -11.12 -1.97 0.24
C CYS A 135 -12.13 -2.80 -0.61
N SER A 136 -11.75 -4.03 -0.97
CA SER A 136 -12.48 -4.90 -1.89
C SER A 136 -13.13 -6.07 -1.17
N ILE A 137 -14.30 -6.49 -1.66
CA ILE A 137 -14.95 -7.74 -1.27
C ILE A 137 -14.57 -8.92 -2.18
N HIS A 138 -13.81 -8.68 -3.26
CA HIS A 138 -13.45 -9.74 -4.20
C HIS A 138 -12.30 -10.57 -3.65
N GLN A 139 -12.51 -11.89 -3.61
CA GLN A 139 -11.49 -12.87 -3.23
C GLN A 139 -10.21 -12.73 -4.08
N GLN A 140 -10.38 -12.41 -5.36
CA GLN A 140 -9.29 -12.23 -6.33
C GLN A 140 -8.28 -11.16 -5.92
N GLU A 141 -8.71 -10.13 -5.18
CA GLU A 141 -7.85 -9.05 -4.67
C GLU A 141 -7.33 -9.31 -3.25
N ASN A 142 -7.83 -10.36 -2.58
CA ASN A 142 -7.55 -10.65 -1.18
C ASN A 142 -6.87 -12.02 -1.04
N GLU A 143 -7.64 -13.07 -0.77
CA GLU A 143 -7.16 -14.41 -0.48
C GLU A 143 -6.27 -14.94 -1.61
N ASP A 144 -6.68 -14.79 -2.87
CA ASP A 144 -5.94 -15.30 -4.03
C ASP A 144 -4.59 -14.57 -4.25
N VAL A 145 -4.50 -13.31 -3.82
CA VAL A 145 -3.24 -12.55 -3.85
C VAL A 145 -2.30 -13.11 -2.79
N VAL A 146 -2.80 -13.28 -1.57
CA VAL A 146 -1.99 -13.75 -0.43
C VAL A 146 -1.52 -15.18 -0.66
N GLU A 147 -2.42 -16.09 -1.05
CA GLU A 147 -2.10 -17.49 -1.32
C GLU A 147 -1.02 -17.60 -2.41
N SER A 148 -1.21 -16.94 -3.54
CA SER A 148 -0.25 -16.93 -4.65
C SER A 148 1.13 -16.41 -4.23
N CYS A 149 1.20 -15.41 -3.35
CA CYS A 149 2.47 -14.88 -2.87
C CYS A 149 3.16 -15.80 -1.86
N LEU A 150 2.40 -16.54 -1.04
CA LEU A 150 2.95 -17.51 -0.10
C LEU A 150 3.47 -18.76 -0.83
N GLU A 151 2.76 -19.24 -1.84
CA GLU A 151 3.20 -20.38 -2.66
C GLU A 151 4.48 -20.10 -3.43
N ALA A 152 4.64 -18.90 -3.99
CA ALA A 152 5.85 -18.49 -4.69
C ALA A 152 7.11 -18.40 -3.79
N ARG A 153 6.95 -18.57 -2.47
CA ARG A 153 8.04 -18.51 -1.48
C ARG A 153 8.28 -19.84 -0.76
N LYS A 154 7.53 -20.89 -1.09
CA LYS A 154 7.84 -22.26 -0.67
C LYS A 154 9.06 -22.75 -1.45
#